data_AF-A0A2T0VEK3-F1
#
_entry.id   AF-A0A2T0VEK3-F1
#
_cell.length_a   1.000
_cell.length_b   1.000
_cell.length_c   1.000
_cell.angle_alpha   90.00
_cell.angle_beta   90.00
_cell.angle_gamma   90.00
#
_symmetry.space_group_name_H-M   'P 1'
#
loop_
_entity.id
_entity.type
_entity.pdbx_description
1 polymer ?
#
loop_
_entity_poly.entity_id
_entity_poly.type
_entity_poly.pdbx_seq_one_letter_code
_entity_poly.pdbx_strand_id
1 'polypeptide(L)'
;MGPFATTNPRASTAGKTAAGLLAVVVGFQICLAAGAPWGEAAYGGANPGVLPENLRVSSGVATGVYLALGAVAGTRLAGPTLRRRVLYAATPLMAVGALMNLASPSFVERMLWTPVTVALAAALWRAARDSSLVPTPRTKTWPVPVG
;
A
#
# COMPACT_ATOMS: atom_id res chain seq x y z
N MET A 1 39.10 -3.53 -4.35
CA MET A 1 38.17 -3.68 -3.20
C MET A 1 36.89 -2.90 -3.52
N GLY A 2 35.89 -3.53 -4.14
CA GLY A 2 34.60 -2.87 -4.42
C GLY A 2 33.70 -2.97 -3.19
N PRO A 3 32.98 -1.90 -2.79
CA PRO A 3 32.16 -1.90 -1.59
C PRO A 3 31.00 -2.88 -1.77
N PHE A 4 30.73 -3.70 -0.77
CA PHE A 4 29.50 -4.47 -0.70
C PHE A 4 28.32 -3.50 -0.59
N ALA A 5 27.83 -2.99 -1.73
CA ALA A 5 26.56 -2.32 -1.80
C ALA A 5 25.49 -3.39 -1.52
N THR A 6 25.09 -3.51 -0.26
CA THR A 6 23.96 -4.33 0.17
C THR A 6 22.70 -3.73 -0.46
N THR A 7 22.40 -4.13 -1.70
CA THR A 7 21.19 -3.66 -2.37
C THR A 7 19.99 -4.16 -1.57
N ASN A 8 19.04 -3.26 -1.27
CA ASN A 8 17.80 -3.61 -0.60
C ASN A 8 17.08 -4.79 -1.29
N PRO A 9 16.35 -5.62 -0.52
CA PRO A 9 15.69 -6.79 -1.06
C PRO A 9 14.66 -6.42 -2.13
N ARG A 10 14.54 -7.29 -3.15
CA ARG A 10 13.52 -7.17 -4.19
C ARG A 10 12.12 -7.25 -3.59
N ALA A 11 11.13 -6.76 -4.32
CA ALA A 11 9.74 -6.98 -3.93
C ALA A 11 9.29 -8.42 -4.15
N SER A 12 8.63 -8.96 -3.13
CA SER A 12 7.90 -10.22 -3.22
C SER A 12 6.76 -10.10 -4.23
N THR A 13 6.24 -11.23 -4.71
CA THR A 13 5.07 -11.23 -5.60
C THR A 13 3.90 -10.49 -4.98
N ALA A 14 3.63 -10.70 -3.69
CA ALA A 14 2.58 -9.97 -2.97
C ALA A 14 2.85 -8.45 -2.91
N GLY A 15 4.10 -8.03 -2.72
CA GLY A 15 4.47 -6.62 -2.74
C GLY A 15 4.26 -5.97 -4.12
N LYS A 16 4.56 -6.69 -5.20
CA LYS A 16 4.26 -6.25 -6.57
C LYS A 16 2.76 -6.17 -6.83
N THR A 17 1.98 -7.15 -6.36
CA THR A 17 0.52 -7.11 -6.43
C THR A 17 -0.05 -5.90 -5.70
N ALA A 18 0.42 -5.63 -4.47
CA ALA A 18 0.03 -4.45 -3.71
C ALA A 18 0.37 -3.15 -4.46
N ALA A 19 1.56 -3.06 -5.04
CA ALA A 19 1.97 -1.90 -5.84
C ALA A 19 1.10 -1.72 -7.09
N GLY A 20 0.72 -2.80 -7.78
CA GLY A 20 -0.20 -2.75 -8.92
C GLY A 20 -1.59 -2.25 -8.53
N LEU A 21 -2.14 -2.75 -7.42
CA LEU A 21 -3.43 -2.27 -6.88
C LEU A 21 -3.36 -0.80 -6.47
N LEU A 22 -2.26 -0.38 -5.83
CA LEU A 22 -2.03 1.03 -5.50
C LEU A 22 -1.89 1.91 -6.74
N ALA A 23 -1.32 1.41 -7.84
CA ALA A 23 -1.27 2.16 -9.10
C ALA A 23 -2.66 2.42 -9.68
N VAL A 24 -3.60 1.48 -9.53
CA VAL A 24 -5.01 1.70 -9.89
C VAL A 24 -5.63 2.79 -9.02
N VAL A 25 -5.41 2.75 -7.70
CA VAL A 25 -5.87 3.79 -6.76
C VAL A 25 -5.30 5.16 -7.13
N VAL A 26 -4.01 5.23 -7.44
CA VAL A 26 -3.31 6.44 -7.88
C VAL A 26 -3.93 6.99 -9.16
N GLY A 27 -4.16 6.15 -10.17
CA GLY A 27 -4.80 6.57 -11.42
C GLY A 27 -6.18 7.17 -11.18
N PHE A 28 -6.98 6.54 -10.32
CA PHE A 28 -8.29 7.06 -9.92
C PHE A 28 -8.17 8.43 -9.21
N GLN A 29 -7.27 8.58 -8.25
CA GLN A 29 -7.07 9.84 -7.53
C GLN A 29 -6.57 10.98 -8.44
N ILE A 30 -5.73 10.68 -9.43
CA ILE A 30 -5.32 11.65 -10.45
C ILE A 30 -6.54 12.11 -11.27
N CYS A 31 -7.41 11.18 -11.70
CA CYS A 31 -8.63 11.53 -12.41
C CYS A 31 -9.56 12.42 -11.56
N LEU A 32 -9.74 12.12 -10.27
CA LEU A 32 -10.54 12.96 -9.37
C LEU A 32 -9.94 14.35 -9.21
N ALA A 33 -8.62 14.44 -8.99
CA ALA A 33 -7.92 15.72 -8.89
C ALA A 33 -8.05 16.54 -10.20
N ALA A 34 -8.02 15.88 -11.36
CA ALA A 34 -8.24 16.48 -12.67
C ALA A 34 -9.70 16.92 -12.92
N GLY A 35 -10.65 16.46 -12.10
CA GLY A 35 -12.07 16.83 -12.21
C GLY A 35 -12.95 15.81 -12.93
N ALA A 36 -12.55 14.54 -12.97
CA ALA A 36 -13.41 13.47 -13.46
C ALA A 36 -14.72 13.41 -12.65
N PRO A 37 -15.87 13.19 -13.30
CA PRO A 37 -17.19 13.19 -12.64
C PRO A 37 -17.47 11.87 -11.90
N TRP A 38 -16.51 11.37 -11.12
CA TRP A 38 -16.58 10.10 -10.40
C TRP A 38 -16.68 10.27 -8.87
N GLY A 39 -17.13 11.44 -8.41
CA GLY A 39 -17.28 11.71 -6.99
C GLY A 39 -18.31 10.83 -6.29
N GLU A 40 -19.25 10.21 -7.01
CA GLU A 40 -20.16 9.18 -6.46
C GLU A 40 -19.44 7.88 -6.07
N ALA A 41 -18.26 7.65 -6.65
CA ALA A 41 -17.40 6.50 -6.38
C ALA A 41 -16.27 6.86 -5.40
N ALA A 42 -16.33 8.02 -4.73
CA ALA A 42 -15.32 8.48 -3.79
C ALA A 42 -15.92 9.22 -2.59
N TYR A 43 -15.16 9.28 -1.49
CA TYR A 43 -15.54 10.03 -0.29
C TYR A 43 -16.94 9.68 0.25
N GLY A 44 -17.37 8.41 0.14
CA GLY A 44 -18.66 7.95 0.64
C GLY A 44 -19.84 8.25 -0.30
N GLY A 45 -19.57 8.63 -1.55
CA GLY A 45 -20.57 9.06 -2.53
C GLY A 45 -21.25 10.39 -2.20
N ALA A 46 -20.72 11.17 -1.26
CA ALA A 46 -21.36 12.40 -0.77
C ALA A 46 -21.42 13.53 -1.81
N ASN A 47 -20.57 13.50 -2.83
CA ASN A 47 -20.49 14.52 -3.88
C ASN A 47 -20.60 13.86 -5.26
N PRO A 48 -21.81 13.56 -5.76
CA PRO A 48 -21.98 12.96 -7.07
C PRO A 48 -21.47 13.90 -8.17
N GLY A 49 -20.89 13.33 -9.23
CA GLY A 49 -20.29 14.09 -10.34
C GLY A 49 -18.89 14.61 -10.02
N VAL A 50 -18.61 15.87 -10.35
CA VAL A 50 -17.27 16.48 -10.20
C VAL A 50 -17.07 16.92 -8.75
N LEU A 51 -15.92 16.54 -8.16
CA LEU A 51 -15.62 16.91 -6.78
C LEU A 51 -15.39 18.43 -6.62
N PRO A 52 -15.79 19.00 -5.46
CA PRO A 52 -15.41 20.35 -5.10
C PRO A 52 -13.88 20.49 -4.95
N GLU A 53 -13.37 21.69 -5.15
CA GLU A 53 -11.93 21.97 -5.28
C GLU A 53 -11.10 21.48 -4.09
N ASN A 54 -11.60 21.64 -2.86
CA ASN A 54 -10.95 21.16 -1.65
C ASN A 54 -10.73 19.64 -1.66
N LEU A 55 -11.71 18.87 -2.15
CA LEU A 55 -11.58 17.42 -2.25
C LEU A 55 -10.66 17.02 -3.40
N ARG A 56 -10.64 17.78 -4.51
CA ARG A 56 -9.68 17.56 -5.61
C ARG A 56 -8.24 17.74 -5.17
N VAL A 57 -7.96 18.76 -4.36
CA VAL A 57 -6.64 18.94 -3.73
C VAL A 57 -6.33 17.76 -2.81
N SER A 58 -7.29 17.30 -2.02
CA SER A 58 -7.10 16.12 -1.17
C SER A 58 -6.80 14.84 -1.96
N SER A 59 -7.43 14.64 -3.14
CA SER A 59 -7.10 13.57 -4.09
C SER A 59 -5.67 13.70 -4.63
N GLY A 60 -5.22 14.92 -4.92
CA GLY A 60 -3.83 15.19 -5.31
C GLY A 60 -2.82 14.79 -4.22
N VAL A 61 -3.10 15.13 -2.95
CA VAL A 61 -2.26 14.72 -1.81
C VAL A 61 -2.29 13.19 -1.64
N ALA A 62 -3.48 12.58 -1.70
CA ALA A 62 -3.64 11.14 -1.59
C ALA A 62 -2.86 10.38 -2.69
N THR A 63 -2.83 10.93 -3.91
CA THR A 63 -2.02 10.40 -5.02
C THR A 63 -0.56 10.25 -4.62
N GLY A 64 0.04 11.29 -4.03
CA GLY A 64 1.43 11.27 -3.57
C GLY A 64 1.68 10.21 -2.49
N VAL A 65 0.76 10.08 -1.54
CA VAL A 65 0.83 9.08 -0.46
C VAL A 65 0.76 7.66 -1.03
N TYR A 66 -0.20 7.37 -1.91
CA TYR A 66 -0.35 6.05 -2.51
C TYR A 66 0.79 5.69 -3.47
N LEU A 67 1.35 6.66 -4.19
CA LEU A 67 2.56 6.49 -4.98
C LEU A 67 3.75 6.11 -4.11
N ALA A 68 3.97 6.83 -3.01
CA ALA A 68 5.06 6.54 -2.08
C ALA A 68 4.91 5.13 -1.47
N LEU A 69 3.69 4.78 -1.04
CA LEU A 69 3.40 3.44 -0.53
C LEU A 69 3.62 2.36 -1.58
N GLY A 70 3.17 2.58 -2.83
CA GLY A 70 3.38 1.68 -3.95
C GLY A 70 4.85 1.47 -4.29
N ALA A 71 5.64 2.55 -4.25
CA ALA A 71 7.09 2.49 -4.43
C ALA A 71 7.76 1.66 -3.32
N VAL A 72 7.39 1.87 -2.05
CA VAL A 72 7.89 1.06 -0.92
C VAL A 72 7.46 -0.41 -1.05
N ALA A 73 6.24 -0.68 -1.50
CA ALA A 73 5.70 -2.02 -1.64
C ALA A 73 6.27 -2.79 -2.85
N GLY A 74 6.55 -2.12 -3.96
CA GLY A 74 6.88 -2.74 -5.25
C GLY A 74 8.35 -2.66 -5.66
N THR A 75 9.16 -1.81 -5.01
CA THR A 75 10.55 -1.56 -5.42
C THR A 75 11.56 -1.89 -4.31
N ARG A 76 12.82 -1.52 -4.55
CA ARG A 76 13.93 -1.63 -3.58
C ARG A 76 14.20 -0.31 -2.83
N LEU A 77 13.30 0.67 -2.94
CA LEU A 77 13.51 2.01 -2.41
C LEU A 77 13.75 2.02 -0.89
N ALA A 78 13.03 1.17 -0.15
CA ALA A 78 13.13 1.10 1.31
C ALA A 78 13.92 -0.13 1.77
N GLY A 79 14.73 0.05 2.82
CA GLY A 79 15.39 -1.04 3.53
C GLY A 79 14.39 -2.01 4.19
N PRO A 80 14.79 -3.26 4.47
CA PRO A 80 13.88 -4.32 4.89
C PRO A 80 13.05 -3.97 6.13
N THR A 81 13.68 -3.39 7.15
CA THR A 81 13.00 -3.00 8.40
C THR A 81 11.96 -1.90 8.19
N LEU A 82 12.32 -0.84 7.47
CA LEU A 82 11.40 0.27 7.18
C LEU A 82 10.24 -0.22 6.33
N ARG A 83 10.55 -0.94 5.25
CA ARG A 83 9.55 -1.53 4.36
C ARG A 83 8.55 -2.39 5.11
N ARG A 84 9.04 -3.30 5.96
CA ARG A 84 8.19 -4.14 6.81
C ARG A 84 7.28 -3.32 7.72
N ARG A 85 7.82 -2.32 8.42
CA ARG A 85 7.03 -1.43 9.29
C ARG A 85 5.93 -0.70 8.53
N VAL A 86 6.26 -0.13 7.37
CA VAL A 86 5.30 0.59 6.52
C VAL A 86 4.19 -0.33 6.03
N LEU A 87 4.52 -1.53 5.54
CA LEU A 87 3.52 -2.50 5.08
C LEU A 87 2.59 -2.96 6.21
N TYR A 88 3.14 -3.24 7.40
CA TYR A 88 2.33 -3.56 8.58
C TYR A 88 1.44 -2.39 9.01
N ALA A 89 1.93 -1.15 8.97
CA ALA A 89 1.15 0.02 9.34
C ALA A 89 0.04 0.31 8.32
N ALA A 90 0.30 0.10 7.02
CA ALA A 90 -0.67 0.29 5.96
C ALA A 90 -1.77 -0.79 5.94
N THR A 91 -1.47 -2.00 6.39
CA THR A 91 -2.43 -3.13 6.42
C THR A 91 -3.72 -2.81 7.18
N PRO A 92 -3.71 -2.41 8.48
CA PRO A 92 -4.93 -2.11 9.21
C PRO A 92 -5.63 -0.87 8.66
N LEU A 93 -4.90 0.12 8.13
CA LEU A 93 -5.51 1.29 7.49
C LEU A 93 -6.34 0.88 6.27
N MET A 94 -5.82 -0.03 5.43
CA MET A 94 -6.56 -0.55 4.29
C MET A 94 -7.72 -1.45 4.71
N ALA A 95 -7.58 -2.22 5.80
CA ALA A 95 -8.67 -3.01 6.35
C ALA A 95 -9.82 -2.15 6.87
N VAL A 96 -9.52 -1.05 7.57
CA VAL A 96 -10.53 -0.07 7.99
C VAL A 96 -11.18 0.58 6.77
N GLY A 97 -10.40 0.98 5.77
CA GLY A 97 -10.94 1.49 4.50
C GLY A 97 -11.87 0.49 3.80
N ALA A 98 -11.55 -0.81 3.84
CA ALA A 98 -12.41 -1.86 3.32
C ALA A 98 -13.74 -1.96 4.07
N LEU A 99 -13.73 -1.87 5.39
CA LEU A 99 -14.96 -1.84 6.18
C LEU A 99 -15.80 -0.60 5.87
N MET A 100 -15.18 0.56 5.69
CA MET A 100 -15.89 1.78 5.32
C MET A 100 -16.50 1.68 3.92
N ASN A 101 -15.77 1.13 2.94
CA ASN A 101 -16.28 0.91 1.59
C ASN A 101 -17.40 -0.12 1.55
N LEU A 102 -17.31 -1.16 2.39
CA LEU A 102 -18.36 -2.16 2.52
C LEU A 102 -19.64 -1.58 3.16
N ALA A 103 -19.47 -0.72 4.16
CA ALA A 103 -20.56 -0.02 4.83
C ALA A 103 -21.11 1.18 4.04
N SER A 104 -20.49 1.54 2.91
CA SER A 104 -20.91 2.69 2.12
C SER A 104 -22.33 2.50 1.57
N PRO A 105 -23.19 3.54 1.65
CA PRO A 105 -24.50 3.54 1.01
C PRO A 105 -24.42 3.46 -0.53
N SER A 106 -23.29 3.84 -1.13
CA SER A 106 -23.09 3.84 -2.58
C SER A 106 -22.84 2.41 -3.08
N PHE A 107 -23.75 1.92 -3.95
CA PHE A 107 -23.58 0.60 -4.59
C PHE A 107 -22.28 0.52 -5.38
N VAL A 108 -21.92 1.61 -6.06
CA VAL A 108 -20.69 1.72 -6.87
C VAL A 108 -19.47 1.59 -5.98
N GLU A 109 -19.40 2.32 -4.86
CA GLU A 109 -18.26 2.21 -3.94
C GLU A 109 -18.13 0.83 -3.33
N ARG A 110 -19.26 0.25 -2.91
CA ARG A 110 -19.26 -1.08 -2.29
C ARG A 110 -18.79 -2.17 -3.25
N MET A 111 -19.23 -2.15 -4.50
CA MET A 111 -18.87 -3.17 -5.49
C MET A 111 -17.45 -2.97 -6.05
N LEU A 112 -17.03 -1.73 -6.25
CA LEU A 112 -15.72 -1.43 -6.83
C LEU A 112 -14.61 -1.44 -5.78
N TRP A 113 -14.78 -0.72 -4.68
CA TRP A 113 -13.69 -0.46 -3.75
C TRP A 113 -13.51 -1.52 -2.68
N THR A 114 -14.58 -2.20 -2.24
CA THR A 114 -14.45 -3.30 -1.26
C THR A 114 -13.50 -4.40 -1.73
N PRO A 115 -13.64 -5.00 -2.94
CA PRO A 115 -12.72 -6.05 -3.36
C PRO A 115 -11.28 -5.52 -3.53
N VAL A 116 -11.12 -4.28 -4.00
CA VAL A 116 -9.80 -3.64 -4.17
C VAL A 116 -9.11 -3.44 -2.82
N THR A 117 -9.79 -2.88 -1.83
CA THR A 117 -9.18 -2.61 -0.50
C THR A 117 -8.96 -3.89 0.30
N VAL A 118 -9.83 -4.89 0.19
CA VAL A 118 -9.61 -6.23 0.77
C VAL A 118 -8.39 -6.90 0.13
N ALA A 119 -8.30 -6.91 -1.21
CA ALA A 119 -7.15 -7.48 -1.92
C ALA A 119 -5.86 -6.74 -1.57
N LEU A 120 -5.92 -5.42 -1.45
CA LEU A 120 -4.77 -4.59 -1.08
C LEU A 120 -4.32 -4.86 0.36
N ALA A 121 -5.25 -4.94 1.31
CA ALA A 121 -4.94 -5.30 2.70
C ALA A 121 -4.29 -6.69 2.80
N ALA A 122 -4.85 -7.68 2.09
CA ALA A 122 -4.28 -9.03 2.05
C ALA A 122 -2.89 -9.06 1.39
N ALA A 123 -2.69 -8.33 0.29
CA ALA A 123 -1.41 -8.25 -0.40
C ALA A 123 -0.34 -7.56 0.46
N LEU A 124 -0.68 -6.44 1.11
CA LEU A 124 0.23 -5.73 2.04
C LEU A 124 0.61 -6.61 3.23
N TRP A 125 -0.36 -7.30 3.84
CA TRP A 125 -0.10 -8.23 4.93
C TRP A 125 0.84 -9.36 4.54
N ARG A 126 0.59 -10.00 3.39
CA ARG A 126 1.44 -11.07 2.85
C ARG A 126 2.83 -10.55 2.52
N ALA A 127 2.95 -9.37 1.94
CA ALA A 127 4.23 -8.74 1.65
C ALA A 127 5.01 -8.41 2.92
N ALA A 128 4.35 -7.96 3.99
CA ALA A 128 4.98 -7.65 5.28
C ALA A 128 5.54 -8.89 6.00
N ARG A 129 4.95 -10.07 5.73
CA ARG A 129 5.38 -11.38 6.26
C ARG A 129 6.46 -12.07 5.43
N ASP A 130 6.89 -11.47 4.32
CA ASP A 130 7.90 -12.08 3.46
C ASP A 130 9.24 -12.25 4.20
N SER A 131 9.84 -13.44 4.08
CA SER A 131 11.07 -13.82 4.77
C SER A 131 12.25 -12.90 4.41
N SER A 132 12.24 -12.28 3.23
CA SER A 132 13.27 -11.32 2.81
C SER A 132 13.30 -10.03 3.64
N LEU A 133 12.25 -9.76 4.41
CA LEU A 133 12.14 -8.57 5.28
C LEU A 133 12.35 -8.89 6.76
N VAL A 134 12.45 -10.16 7.13
CA VAL A 134 12.72 -10.60 8.50
C VAL A 134 14.22 -10.51 8.76
N PRO A 135 14.68 -9.72 9.73
CA PRO A 135 16.10 -9.74 10.12
C PRO A 135 16.46 -11.17 10.57
N THR A 136 17.46 -11.78 9.95
CA THR A 136 17.95 -13.09 10.37
C THR A 136 18.39 -13.00 11.83
N PRO A 137 17.91 -13.87 12.73
CA PRO A 137 18.45 -13.93 14.08
C PRO A 137 19.96 -14.15 13.96
N ARG A 138 20.77 -13.27 14.56
CA ARG A 138 22.20 -13.55 14.72
C ARG A 138 22.27 -14.85 15.52
N THR A 139 22.60 -15.96 14.87
CA THR A 139 22.99 -17.17 15.56
C THR A 139 24.19 -16.77 16.42
N LYS A 140 24.01 -16.69 17.74
CA LYS A 140 25.15 -16.69 18.66
C LYS A 140 25.79 -18.06 18.47
N THR A 141 26.76 -18.18 17.59
CA THR A 141 27.68 -19.31 17.58
C THR A 141 28.45 -19.20 18.89
N TRP A 142 27.96 -19.88 19.93
CA TRP A 142 28.74 -20.04 21.14
C TRP A 142 29.97 -20.91 20.75
N PRO A 143 31.19 -20.55 21.17
CA PRO A 143 32.33 -21.41 20.95
C PRO A 143 32.03 -22.76 21.61
N VAL A 144 32.04 -23.83 20.81
CA VAL A 144 31.90 -25.19 21.32
C VAL A 144 33.17 -25.48 22.13
N PRO A 145 33.09 -25.80 23.43
CA PRO A 145 34.28 -26.19 24.18
C PRO A 145 34.84 -27.46 23.55
N VAL A 146 36.07 -27.39 23.06
CA VAL A 146 36.89 -28.56 22.75
C VAL A 146 37.59 -28.95 24.05
N GLY A 147 36.99 -29.87 24.81
CA GLY A 147 37.51 -30.34 26.10
C GLY A 147 36.73 -31.53 26.61
#